data_AF-A0A2E7DE09-F1
#
_entry.id   AF-A0A2E7DE09-F1
#
_cell.length_a   1.000
_cell.length_b   1.000
_cell.length_c   1.000
_cell.angle_alpha   90.00
_cell.angle_beta   90.00
_cell.angle_gamma   90.00
#
_symmetry.space_group_name_H-M   'P 1'
#
loop_
_entity.id
_entity.type
_entity.pdbx_description
1 polymer ?
#
loop_
_entity_poly.entity_id
_entity_poly.type
_entity_poly.pdbx_seq_one_letter_code
_entity_poly.pdbx_strand_id
1 'polypeptide(L)'
;MELNLAKFYNPDLGSDPENPFARDENDCLVRRSFWLDMSDRSILMALKQGIGKELTNDQKRAHLIDIRRGHLVDEIGAQEILPPER
;
A
#
# COMPACT_ATOMS: atom_id res chain seq x y z
N MET A 1 18.20 13.06 8.67
CA MET A 1 17.37 12.91 7.45
C MET A 1 16.00 12.49 7.91
N GLU A 2 15.06 13.44 7.99
CA GLU A 2 13.65 13.06 8.05
C GLU A 2 13.30 12.48 6.68
N LEU A 3 13.15 11.16 6.62
CA LEU A 3 12.35 10.57 5.56
C LEU A 3 10.98 11.22 5.70
N ASN A 4 10.56 11.97 4.69
CA ASN A 4 9.19 12.46 4.57
C ASN A 4 8.30 11.23 4.77
N LEU A 5 7.73 11.09 5.98
CA LEU A 5 6.97 9.92 6.38
C LEU A 5 5.68 9.97 5.55
N ALA A 6 5.74 9.37 4.36
CA ALA A 6 4.59 9.07 3.56
C ALA A 6 3.59 8.38 4.49
N LYS A 7 2.51 9.09 4.85
CA LYS A 7 1.50 8.54 5.75
C LYS A 7 0.96 7.27 5.13
N PHE A 8 0.83 6.22 5.93
CA PHE A 8 0.19 5.00 5.47
C PHE A 8 -1.22 5.30 4.96
N TYR A 9 -1.69 4.48 4.03
CA TYR A 9 -3.10 4.52 3.63
C TYR A 9 -3.99 4.12 4.82
N ASN A 10 -5.01 4.92 5.10
CA ASN A 10 -6.00 4.67 6.15
C ASN A 10 -7.37 4.41 5.49
N PRO A 11 -7.82 3.15 5.39
CA PRO A 11 -9.11 2.83 4.78
C PRO A 11 -10.29 3.23 5.68
N ASP A 12 -11.45 3.51 5.07
CA ASP A 12 -12.72 3.62 5.81
C ASP A 12 -13.23 2.22 6.17
N LEU A 13 -12.92 1.78 7.39
CA LEU A 13 -13.35 0.48 7.91
C LEU A 13 -14.85 0.39 8.21
N GLY A 14 -15.58 1.52 8.20
CA GLY A 14 -17.04 1.50 8.30
C GLY A 14 -17.69 0.98 7.02
N SER A 15 -17.09 1.33 5.87
CA SER A 15 -17.55 0.92 4.54
C SER A 15 -16.88 -0.37 4.04
N ASP A 16 -15.63 -0.63 4.43
CA ASP A 16 -14.88 -1.85 4.10
C ASP A 16 -14.16 -2.43 5.34
N PRO A 17 -14.90 -3.18 6.20
CA PRO A 17 -14.35 -3.72 7.45
C PRO A 17 -13.21 -4.74 7.26
N GLU A 18 -13.17 -5.37 6.09
CA GLU A 18 -12.21 -6.41 5.74
C GLU A 18 -11.00 -5.87 4.96
N ASN A 19 -10.85 -4.55 4.91
CA ASN A 19 -9.78 -3.92 4.14
C ASN A 19 -8.39 -4.41 4.60
N PRO A 20 -7.57 -4.99 3.71
CA PRO A 20 -6.27 -5.56 4.06
C PRO A 20 -5.22 -4.51 4.47
N PHE A 21 -5.48 -3.22 4.22
CA PHE A 21 -4.65 -2.11 4.69
C PHE A 21 -5.03 -1.63 6.10
N ALA A 22 -6.02 -2.25 6.76
CA ALA A 22 -6.44 -1.90 8.11
C ALA A 22 -5.24 -1.86 9.09
N ARG A 23 -5.17 -0.77 9.86
CA ARG A 23 -4.16 -0.56 10.90
C ARG A 23 -4.81 -0.38 12.26
N ASP A 24 -4.07 -0.76 13.30
CA ASP A 24 -4.46 -0.48 14.68
C ASP A 24 -4.10 0.96 15.09
N GLU A 25 -4.32 1.28 16.37
CA GLU A 25 -4.03 2.59 16.95
C GLU A 25 -2.54 2.98 16.94
N ASN A 26 -1.64 2.01 16.72
CA ASN A 26 -0.20 2.20 16.66
C ASN A 26 0.32 2.16 15.21
N ASP A 27 -0.55 2.36 14.22
CA ASP A 27 -0.24 2.24 12.79
C ASP A 27 0.28 0.86 12.38
N CYS A 28 0.01 -0.22 13.13
CA CYS A 28 0.43 -1.57 12.77
C CYS A 28 -0.62 -2.28 11.92
N LEU A 29 -0.20 -2.98 10.85
CA LEU A 29 -1.11 -3.77 10.01
C LEU A 29 -1.79 -4.88 10.83
N VAL A 30 -3.11 -4.82 10.94
CA VAL A 30 -3.91 -5.84 11.64
C VAL A 30 -3.93 -7.15 10.84
N ARG A 31 -4.00 -7.04 9.50
CA ARG A 31 -4.12 -8.18 8.57
C ARG A 31 -2.80 -8.49 7.88
N ARG A 32 -1.70 -8.44 8.63
CA ARG A 32 -0.34 -8.54 8.08
C ARG A 32 -0.07 -9.87 7.36
N SER A 33 -0.63 -10.98 7.83
CA SER A 33 -0.47 -12.31 7.21
C SER A 33 -0.92 -12.34 5.75
N PHE A 34 -2.02 -11.65 5.42
CA PHE A 34 -2.52 -11.52 4.04
C PHE A 34 -1.41 -11.11 3.06
N TRP A 35 -0.57 -10.15 3.46
CA TRP A 35 0.52 -9.64 2.63
C TRP A 35 1.76 -10.53 2.68
N LEU A 36 2.10 -11.08 3.85
CA LEU A 36 3.32 -11.87 4.02
C LEU A 36 3.26 -13.23 3.33
N ASP A 37 2.05 -13.78 3.18
CA ASP A 37 1.80 -15.05 2.49
C ASP A 37 1.80 -14.89 0.96
N MET A 38 1.76 -13.65 0.45
CA MET A 38 1.78 -13.38 -0.98
C MET A 38 3.19 -13.39 -1.58
N SER A 39 3.27 -13.86 -2.83
CA SER A 39 4.47 -13.69 -3.65
C SER A 39 4.68 -12.22 -4.03
N ASP A 40 5.92 -11.84 -4.31
CA ASP A 40 6.27 -10.49 -4.76
C ASP A 40 5.46 -10.05 -5.99
N ARG A 41 5.25 -10.96 -6.95
CA ARG A 41 4.41 -10.71 -8.13
C ARG A 41 2.96 -10.42 -7.75
N SER A 42 2.40 -11.20 -6.82
CA SER A 42 1.03 -11.01 -6.33
C SER A 42 0.88 -9.67 -5.62
N ILE A 43 1.86 -9.28 -4.79
CA ILE A 43 1.88 -7.98 -4.11
C ILE A 43 1.90 -6.84 -5.13
N LEU A 44 2.79 -6.90 -6.13
CA LEU A 44 2.87 -5.88 -7.16
C LEU A 44 1.57 -5.76 -7.97
N MET A 45 0.93 -6.87 -8.32
CA MET A 45 -0.38 -6.86 -8.99
C MET A 45 -1.47 -6.25 -8.10
N ALA A 46 -1.53 -6.64 -6.83
CA ALA A 46 -2.49 -6.10 -5.87
C ALA A 46 -2.33 -4.58 -5.70
N LEU A 47 -1.09 -4.08 -5.64
CA LEU A 47 -0.81 -2.66 -5.48
C LEU A 47 -1.01 -1.84 -6.76
N LYS A 48 -0.66 -2.38 -7.94
CA LYS A 48 -0.78 -1.63 -9.21
C LYS A 48 -2.17 -1.68 -9.83
N GLN A 49 -2.85 -2.83 -9.73
CA GLN A 49 -4.06 -3.12 -10.51
C GLN A 49 -5.24 -3.57 -9.64
N GLY A 50 -4.97 -4.02 -8.42
CA GLY A 50 -5.99 -4.52 -7.49
C GLY A 50 -6.39 -3.49 -6.44
N ILE A 51 -6.50 -3.98 -5.20
CA ILE A 51 -6.90 -3.24 -4.01
C ILE A 51 -6.06 -2.00 -3.71
N GLY A 52 -4.82 -1.93 -4.19
CA GLY A 52 -3.94 -0.78 -4.01
C GLY A 52 -3.99 0.24 -5.14
N LYS A 53 -4.81 0.04 -6.19
CA LYS A 53 -4.77 0.88 -7.41
C LYS A 53 -4.92 2.38 -7.12
N GLU A 54 -5.80 2.74 -6.18
CA GLU A 54 -6.11 4.13 -5.78
C GLU A 54 -5.09 4.73 -4.79
N LEU A 55 -4.16 3.92 -4.25
CA LEU A 55 -3.12 4.43 -3.35
C LEU A 55 -2.11 5.26 -4.14
N THR A 56 -1.59 6.30 -3.51
CA THR A 56 -0.46 7.04 -4.04
C THR A 56 0.78 6.15 -4.09
N ASN A 57 1.76 6.49 -4.94
CA ASN A 57 3.00 5.73 -4.97
C ASN A 57 3.73 5.77 -3.64
N ASP A 58 3.67 6.89 -2.92
CA ASP A 58 4.28 7.02 -1.60
C ASP A 58 3.62 6.10 -0.57
N GLN A 59 2.30 5.95 -0.60
CA GLN A 59 1.57 4.97 0.23
C GLN A 59 1.96 3.53 -0.13
N LYS A 60 2.06 3.22 -1.43
CA LYS A 60 2.51 1.89 -1.91
C LYS A 60 3.93 1.59 -1.44
N ARG A 61 4.85 2.56 -1.54
CA ARG A 61 6.24 2.43 -1.09
C ARG A 61 6.34 2.23 0.41
N ALA A 62 5.64 3.05 1.19
CA ALA A 62 5.59 2.91 2.65
C ALA A 62 5.07 1.52 3.05
N HIS A 63 4.01 1.05 2.39
CA HIS A 63 3.47 -0.29 2.63
C HIS A 63 4.47 -1.41 2.31
N LEU A 64 5.16 -1.34 1.16
CA LEU A 64 6.19 -2.32 0.78
C LEU A 64 7.35 -2.39 1.79
N ILE A 65 7.80 -1.24 2.27
CA ILE A 65 8.84 -1.17 3.31
C ILE A 65 8.34 -1.82 4.60
N ASP A 66 7.12 -1.48 5.02
CA ASP A 66 6.49 -2.02 6.23
C ASP A 66 6.39 -3.56 6.18
N ILE A 67 5.98 -4.16 5.07
CA ILE A 67 5.89 -5.63 4.92
C ILE A 67 7.23 -6.31 4.60
N ARG A 68 8.36 -5.61 4.77
CA ARG A 68 9.73 -6.10 4.48
C ARG A 68 9.91 -6.57 3.03
N ARG A 69 9.34 -5.82 2.09
CA ARG A 69 9.46 -5.99 0.63
C ARG A 69 9.98 -4.72 -0.03
N GLY A 70 10.87 -3.99 0.66
CA GLY A 70 11.43 -2.73 0.18
C GLY A 70 12.15 -2.85 -1.18
N HIS A 71 12.64 -4.04 -1.55
CA HIS A 71 13.24 -4.28 -2.86
C HIS A 71 12.26 -4.17 -4.03
N LEU A 72 10.95 -4.16 -3.77
CA LEU A 72 9.90 -3.95 -4.79
C LEU A 72 9.52 -2.48 -4.97
N VAL A 73 10.13 -1.55 -4.24
CA VAL A 73 9.80 -0.11 -4.31
C VAL A 73 10.01 0.44 -5.72
N ASP A 74 11.10 0.05 -6.38
CA ASP A 74 11.42 0.51 -7.75
C ASP A 74 10.43 -0.05 -8.77
N GLU A 75 9.90 -1.24 -8.50
CA GLU A 75 8.91 -1.91 -9.34
C GLU A 75 7.56 -1.19 -9.32
N ILE A 76 7.17 -0.47 -8.25
CA ILE A 76 5.92 0.34 -8.25
C ILE A 76 5.94 1.41 -9.35
N GLY A 77 7.13 1.87 -9.75
CA GLY A 77 7.31 2.86 -10.80
C GLY A 77 6.82 4.26 -10.42
N ALA A 78 7.06 5.23 -11.30
CA ALA A 78 6.44 6.55 -11.26
C ALA A 78 5.04 6.46 -11.89
N GLN A 79 4.09 5.81 -11.22
CA GLN A 79 2.68 5.94 -11.63
C GLN A 79 2.12 7.25 -11.07
N GLU A 80 2.62 8.39 -11.52
CA GLU A 80 1.84 9.63 -11.52
C GLU A 80 0.98 9.59 -12.78
N ILE A 81 -0.21 8.99 -12.68
CA ILE A 81 -1.26 9.24 -13.67
C ILE A 81 -2.06 10.42 -13.10
N LEU A 82 -1.77 11.62 -13.59
CA LEU A 82 -2.67 12.77 -13.52
C LEU A 82 -3.90 12.51 -14.44
N PRO A 83 -5.05 13.17 -14.17
CA PRO A 83 -6.41 12.62 -14.33
C PRO A 83 -6.93 12.69 -15.77
N PRO A 84 -8.01 11.96 -16.13
CA PRO A 84 -8.89 12.45 -17.18
C PRO A 84 -9.75 13.61 -16.62
N GLU A 85 -9.58 14.80 -17.18
CA GLU A 85 -10.48 15.94 -16.95
C GLU A 85 -11.93 15.55 -17.28
N ARG A 86 -12.86 15.86 -16.37
CA ARG A 86 -14.29 15.98 -16.67
C ARG A 86 -14.93 17.09 -15.85
#